data_AF-A0A545AXI0-F1
#
_entry.id   AF-A0A545AXI0-F1
#
_cell.length_a   1.000
_cell.length_b   1.000
_cell.length_c   1.000
_cell.angle_alpha   90.00
_cell.angle_beta   90.00
_cell.angle_gamma   90.00
#
_symmetry.space_group_name_H-M   'P 1'
#
loop_
_entity.id
_entity.type
_entity.pdbx_description
1 polymer ?
#
loop_
_entity_poly.entity_id
_entity_poly.type
_entity_poly.pdbx_seq_one_letter_code
_entity_poly.pdbx_strand_id
1 'polypeptide(L)'
;MRAVAAMVAHSAHVKAGLLYVEGAGWEWAKLPSLPATADVTFAIILGVEPDEVDRTAVLRVEIEGPAKSLGHVDHDFVVNTIHQIPGTPIHEPRVIELEDLTFVEWGLHRLTAVLLEGDARQELAVVEFSVVEG
;
A
#
# COMPACT_ATOMS: atom_id res chain seq x y z
N MET A 1 1.10 1.99 -14.70
CA MET A 1 1.18 0.91 -13.70
C MET A 1 -0.23 0.61 -13.18
N ARG A 2 -0.46 -0.55 -12.54
CA ARG A 2 -1.73 -0.88 -11.86
C ARG A 2 -1.50 -1.61 -10.54
N ALA A 3 -2.43 -1.52 -9.59
CA ALA A 3 -2.40 -2.42 -8.44
C ALA A 3 -2.85 -3.83 -8.84
N VAL A 4 -2.08 -4.84 -8.46
CA VAL A 4 -2.44 -6.26 -8.56
C VAL A 4 -3.08 -6.71 -7.24
N ALA A 5 -2.53 -6.26 -6.13
CA ALA A 5 -3.05 -6.50 -4.78
C ALA A 5 -2.62 -5.35 -3.87
N ALA A 6 -3.45 -5.01 -2.88
CA ALA A 6 -3.11 -4.07 -1.82
C ALA A 6 -3.72 -4.55 -0.50
N MET A 7 -3.04 -4.31 0.61
CA MET A 7 -3.51 -4.70 1.93
C MET A 7 -2.91 -3.85 3.03
N VAL A 8 -3.57 -3.89 4.18
CA VAL A 8 -3.07 -3.36 5.44
C VAL A 8 -2.64 -4.51 6.33
N ALA A 9 -1.50 -4.36 6.97
CA ALA A 9 -0.91 -5.37 7.82
C ALA A 9 -0.29 -4.75 9.08
N HIS A 10 -0.02 -5.58 10.07
CA HIS A 10 0.75 -5.14 11.24
C HIS A 10 2.22 -4.91 10.84
N SER A 11 2.79 -5.82 10.07
CA SER A 11 4.13 -5.67 9.51
C SER A 11 4.17 -6.29 8.12
N ALA A 12 4.96 -5.70 7.23
CA ALA A 12 5.30 -6.30 5.95
C ALA A 12 6.75 -5.96 5.59
N HIS A 13 7.39 -6.80 4.78
CA HIS A 13 8.71 -6.51 4.23
C HIS A 13 8.90 -7.19 2.88
N VAL A 14 9.78 -6.62 2.06
CA VAL A 14 10.18 -7.22 0.77
C VAL A 14 11.55 -7.87 0.92
N LYS A 15 11.64 -9.15 0.55
CA LYS A 15 12.92 -9.87 0.53
C LYS A 15 13.00 -10.73 -0.72
N ALA A 16 14.10 -10.56 -1.48
CA ALA A 16 14.34 -11.25 -2.75
C ALA A 16 13.18 -11.16 -3.76
N GLY A 17 12.54 -9.98 -3.86
CA GLY A 17 11.41 -9.74 -4.76
C GLY A 17 10.09 -10.35 -4.32
N LEU A 18 10.03 -10.92 -3.11
CA LEU A 18 8.81 -11.49 -2.52
C LEU A 18 8.31 -10.58 -1.39
N LEU A 19 6.99 -10.41 -1.33
CA LEU A 19 6.30 -9.69 -0.27
C LEU A 19 5.96 -10.66 0.87
N TYR A 20 6.48 -10.38 2.06
CA TYR A 20 6.15 -11.08 3.29
C TYR A 20 5.26 -10.18 4.13
N VAL A 21 4.16 -10.72 4.64
CA VAL A 21 3.15 -9.96 5.38
C VAL A 21 2.80 -10.72 6.67
N GLU A 22 2.81 -10.01 7.79
CA GLU A 22 2.47 -10.50 9.11
C GLU A 22 1.22 -9.80 9.65
N GLY A 23 0.32 -10.56 10.26
CA GLY A 23 -0.94 -10.05 10.80
C GLY A 23 -2.06 -9.87 9.77
N ALA A 24 -1.79 -9.98 8.47
CA ALA A 24 -2.82 -10.08 7.43
C ALA A 24 -3.23 -11.55 7.23
N GLY A 25 -4.19 -12.02 8.04
CA GLY A 25 -4.78 -13.35 7.83
C GLY A 25 -5.41 -13.46 6.44
N TRP A 26 -5.23 -14.62 5.79
CA TRP A 26 -5.80 -15.02 4.50
C TRP A 26 -7.36 -15.00 4.45
N GLU A 27 -8.06 -14.77 5.56
CA GLU A 27 -9.52 -14.80 5.62
C GLU A 27 -10.15 -13.46 5.23
N TRP A 28 -10.25 -13.25 3.92
CA TRP A 28 -10.91 -12.13 3.25
C TRP A 28 -12.45 -12.20 3.37
N ALA A 29 -12.96 -12.21 4.61
CA ALA A 29 -14.39 -12.12 4.90
C ALA A 29 -14.73 -11.12 6.02
N LYS A 30 -13.74 -10.57 6.72
CA LYS A 30 -13.94 -9.57 7.79
C LYS A 30 -12.91 -8.45 7.63
N LEU A 31 -13.37 -7.20 7.72
CA LEU A 31 -12.51 -6.02 7.77
C LEU A 31 -11.41 -6.23 8.84
N PRO A 32 -10.11 -6.12 8.48
CA PRO A 32 -9.04 -6.33 9.45
C PRO A 32 -9.21 -5.31 10.59
N SER A 33 -9.25 -5.81 11.82
CA SER A 33 -9.37 -4.99 13.03
C SER A 33 -8.00 -4.86 13.67
N LEU A 34 -7.48 -3.63 13.74
CA LEU A 34 -6.19 -3.33 14.33
C LEU A 34 -6.37 -2.57 15.65
N PRO A 35 -5.51 -2.82 16.67
CA PRO A 35 -5.53 -2.00 17.87
C PRO A 35 -5.04 -0.58 17.53
N ALA A 36 -5.58 0.43 18.23
CA ALA A 36 -5.30 1.85 17.98
C ALA A 36 -3.81 2.26 18.09
N THR A 37 -3.00 1.44 18.75
CA THR A 37 -1.56 1.69 18.96
C THR A 37 -0.65 0.75 18.16
N ALA A 38 -1.18 -0.05 17.23
CA ALA A 38 -0.32 -0.85 16.37
C ALA A 38 0.30 0.01 15.27
N ASP A 39 1.58 -0.24 14.99
CA ASP A 39 2.19 0.18 13.74
C ASP A 39 1.42 -0.47 12.58
N VAL A 40 1.00 0.36 11.63
CA VAL A 40 0.21 -0.07 10.46
C VAL A 40 1.09 0.05 9.24
N THR A 41 1.22 -1.05 8.52
CA THR A 41 1.99 -1.10 7.27
C THR A 41 1.04 -1.27 6.09
N PHE A 42 1.21 -0.44 5.07
CA PHE A 42 0.52 -0.60 3.79
C PHE A 42 1.40 -1.40 2.83
N ALA A 43 0.89 -2.51 2.32
CA ALA A 43 1.60 -3.35 1.36
C ALA A 43 0.84 -3.40 0.04
N ILE A 44 1.53 -3.22 -1.07
CA ILE A 44 0.96 -3.20 -2.42
C ILE A 44 1.86 -3.95 -3.40
N ILE A 45 1.25 -4.69 -4.32
CA ILE A 45 1.94 -5.30 -5.45
C ILE A 45 1.50 -4.54 -6.69
N LEU A 46 2.47 -3.92 -7.37
CA LEU A 46 2.24 -3.20 -8.61
C LEU A 46 2.51 -4.11 -9.80
N GLY A 47 1.57 -4.13 -10.75
CA GLY A 47 1.79 -4.63 -12.09
C GLY A 47 2.38 -3.51 -12.94
N VAL A 48 3.59 -3.72 -13.42
CA VAL A 48 4.37 -2.75 -14.19
C VAL A 48 4.60 -3.31 -15.59
N GLU A 49 4.29 -2.50 -16.61
CA GLU A 49 4.59 -2.83 -17.99
C GLU A 49 6.07 -2.54 -18.31
N PRO A 50 6.70 -3.25 -19.27
CA PRO A 50 8.13 -3.09 -19.53
C PRO A 50 8.59 -1.67 -19.90
N ASP A 51 7.72 -0.87 -20.52
CA ASP A 51 7.96 0.53 -20.89
C ASP A 51 7.82 1.52 -19.72
N GLU A 52 7.38 1.04 -18.56
CA GLU A 52 7.25 1.83 -17.33
C GLU A 52 8.46 1.70 -16.40
N VAL A 53 9.45 0.88 -16.77
CA VAL A 53 10.72 0.67 -16.05
C VAL A 53 11.62 1.91 -16.14
N ASP A 54 12.49 2.12 -15.13
CA ASP A 54 13.38 3.28 -14.99
C ASP A 54 12.68 4.63 -14.84
N ARG A 55 11.34 4.64 -14.72
CA ARG A 55 10.56 5.82 -14.37
C ARG A 55 10.59 6.01 -12.84
N THR A 56 10.70 7.27 -12.41
CA THR A 56 10.50 7.64 -11.00
C THR A 56 9.03 8.00 -10.84
N ALA A 57 8.32 7.26 -10.00
CA ALA A 57 6.92 7.52 -9.69
C ALA A 57 6.75 7.78 -8.20
N VAL A 58 5.75 8.58 -7.85
CA VAL A 58 5.37 8.82 -6.46
C VAL A 58 4.11 8.02 -6.17
N LEU A 59 4.20 7.11 -5.21
CA LEU A 59 3.03 6.44 -4.67
C LEU A 59 2.59 7.19 -3.42
N ARG A 60 1.45 7.88 -3.52
CA ARG A 60 0.79 8.53 -2.39
C ARG A 60 -0.23 7.59 -1.78
N VAL A 61 -0.16 7.39 -0.46
CA VAL A 61 -1.21 6.73 0.32
C VAL A 61 -1.99 7.80 1.06
N GLU A 62 -3.20 8.09 0.59
CA GLU A 62 -4.13 9.00 1.24
C GLU A 62 -4.88 8.26 2.35
N ILE A 63 -5.06 8.92 3.50
CA ILE A 63 -5.54 8.30 4.73
C ILE A 63 -6.80 9.01 5.19
N GLU A 64 -7.90 8.27 5.27
CA GLU A 64 -9.19 8.73 5.75
C GLU A 64 -9.55 7.99 7.03
N GLY A 65 -9.84 8.75 8.07
CA GLY A 65 -10.45 8.26 9.30
C GLY A 65 -11.97 8.36 9.26
N PRO A 66 -12.66 7.86 10.29
CA PRO A 66 -14.12 7.76 10.32
C PRO A 66 -14.84 9.10 10.13
N ALA A 67 -14.24 10.20 10.61
CA ALA A 67 -14.86 11.52 10.59
C ALA A 67 -14.13 12.55 9.70
N LYS A 68 -12.88 12.29 9.31
CA LYS A 68 -12.03 13.27 8.62
C LYS A 68 -10.87 12.62 7.88
N SER A 69 -10.30 13.36 6.92
CA SER A 69 -8.99 13.01 6.36
C SER A 69 -7.90 13.14 7.43
N LEU A 70 -7.04 12.13 7.53
CA LEU A 70 -5.93 12.09 8.48
C LEU A 70 -4.60 12.53 7.85
N GLY A 71 -4.50 12.54 6.51
CA GLY A 71 -3.33 13.01 5.79
C GLY A 71 -2.95 12.11 4.63
N HIS A 72 -1.66 12.11 4.28
CA HIS A 72 -1.09 11.21 3.28
C HIS A 72 0.38 10.93 3.58
N VAL A 73 0.88 9.83 3.04
CA VAL A 73 2.31 9.48 3.00
C VAL A 73 2.72 9.33 1.54
N ASP A 74 3.79 10.00 1.15
CA ASP A 74 4.37 9.90 -0.19
C ASP A 74 5.57 8.95 -0.16
N HIS A 75 5.61 8.06 -1.15
CA HIS A 75 6.71 7.11 -1.32
C HIS A 75 7.25 7.19 -2.76
N ASP A 76 8.42 7.79 -2.90
CA ASP A 76 9.15 7.84 -4.16
C ASP A 76 9.80 6.49 -4.43
N PHE A 77 9.63 5.97 -5.65
CA PHE A 77 10.31 4.75 -6.05
C PHE A 77 10.71 4.74 -7.52
N VAL A 78 11.75 3.97 -7.78
CA VAL A 78 12.18 3.59 -9.13
C VAL A 78 11.97 2.10 -9.27
N VAL A 79 11.32 1.71 -10.37
CA VAL A 79 11.20 0.31 -10.76
C VAL A 79 12.50 -0.10 -11.45
N ASN A 80 13.37 -0.80 -10.72
CA ASN A 80 14.61 -1.33 -11.25
C ASN A 80 14.42 -2.81 -11.56
N THR A 81 14.53 -3.23 -12.82
CA THR A 81 14.46 -4.66 -13.16
C THR A 81 15.79 -5.20 -13.64
N ILE A 82 16.30 -6.20 -12.90
CA ILE A 82 17.51 -6.95 -13.24
C ILE A 82 17.15 -8.11 -14.21
N HIS A 83 15.90 -8.59 -14.20
CA HIS A 83 15.46 -9.78 -14.95
C HIS A 83 14.10 -9.55 -15.63
N GLN A 84 14.11 -8.93 -16.81
CA GLN A 84 12.93 -8.86 -17.68
C GLN A 84 12.81 -10.13 -18.51
N ILE A 85 11.66 -10.81 -18.45
CA ILE A 85 11.26 -11.79 -19.46
C ILE A 85 10.25 -11.08 -20.37
N PRO A 86 10.51 -10.97 -21.69
CA PRO A 86 9.58 -10.31 -22.60
C PRO A 86 8.17 -10.93 -22.53
N GLY A 87 7.16 -10.08 -22.35
CA GLY A 87 5.75 -10.49 -22.35
C GLY A 87 5.17 -10.95 -21.01
N THR A 88 5.96 -10.96 -19.92
CA THR A 88 5.44 -11.19 -18.56
C THR A 88 5.29 -9.88 -17.79
N PRO A 89 4.15 -9.63 -17.11
CA PRO A 89 3.98 -8.47 -16.25
C PRO A 89 5.01 -8.48 -15.13
N ILE A 90 5.69 -7.35 -14.91
CA ILE A 90 6.62 -7.19 -13.79
C ILE A 90 5.77 -6.96 -12.54
N HIS A 91 5.99 -7.79 -11.52
CA HIS A 91 5.33 -7.64 -10.23
C HIS A 91 6.32 -6.98 -9.27
N GLU A 92 6.02 -5.76 -8.87
CA GLU A 92 6.87 -4.95 -8.01
C GLU A 92 6.19 -4.81 -6.64
N PRO A 93 6.59 -5.60 -5.63
CA PRO A 93 6.06 -5.46 -4.29
C PRO A 93 6.64 -4.23 -3.61
N ARG A 94 5.79 -3.49 -2.91
CA ARG A 94 6.14 -2.31 -2.14
C ARG A 94 5.50 -2.38 -0.76
N VAL A 95 6.26 -1.86 0.20
CA VAL A 95 5.88 -1.74 1.60
C VAL A 95 6.06 -0.28 1.96
N ILE A 96 4.97 0.34 2.42
CA ILE A 96 4.92 1.72 2.87
C ILE A 96 4.58 1.66 4.34
N GLU A 97 5.58 1.95 5.16
CA GLU A 97 5.39 2.12 6.59
C GLU A 97 4.66 3.45 6.80
N LEU A 98 3.53 3.40 7.52
CA LEU A 98 2.78 4.60 7.89
C LEU A 98 3.34 5.14 9.21
N GLU A 99 4.67 5.28 9.29
CA GLU A 99 5.36 5.75 10.49
C GLU A 99 4.79 7.11 10.91
N ASP A 100 4.69 7.33 12.23
CA ASP A 100 4.12 8.52 12.86
C ASP A 100 2.59 8.72 12.74
N LEU A 101 1.85 7.82 12.09
CA LEU A 101 0.39 7.87 12.07
C LEU A 101 -0.21 7.05 13.22
N THR A 102 -0.51 7.74 14.32
CA THR A 102 -1.31 7.14 15.40
C THR A 102 -2.79 7.20 15.04
N PHE A 103 -3.41 6.02 14.86
CA PHE A 103 -4.85 5.91 14.62
C PHE A 103 -5.63 6.00 15.94
N VAL A 104 -5.86 7.22 16.40
CA VAL A 104 -6.51 7.50 17.69
C VAL A 104 -8.04 7.38 17.66
N GLU A 105 -8.66 7.49 16.47
CA GLU A 105 -10.11 7.38 16.31
C GLU A 105 -10.48 5.92 16.07
N TRP A 106 -11.53 5.42 16.73
CA TRP A 106 -12.04 4.07 16.48
C TRP A 106 -13.05 4.07 15.33
N GLY A 107 -13.07 2.99 14.55
CA GLY A 107 -14.00 2.80 13.45
C GLY A 107 -13.31 2.51 12.12
N LEU A 108 -14.08 2.64 11.05
CA LEU A 108 -13.65 2.34 9.68
C LEU A 108 -12.70 3.43 9.18
N HIS A 109 -11.52 2.99 8.75
CA HIS A 109 -10.52 3.77 8.08
C HIS A 109 -10.37 3.29 6.64
N ARG A 110 -9.91 4.19 5.78
CA ARG A 110 -9.68 3.92 4.37
C ARG A 110 -8.32 4.46 3.96
N LEU A 111 -7.54 3.59 3.32
CA LEU A 111 -6.31 3.96 2.63
C LEU A 111 -6.56 3.93 1.13
N THR A 112 -6.22 5.00 0.44
CA THR A 112 -6.31 5.09 -1.02
C THR A 112 -4.90 5.25 -1.58
N ALA A 113 -4.45 4.24 -2.32
CA ALA A 113 -3.18 4.27 -3.03
C ALA A 113 -3.36 5.00 -4.36
N VAL A 114 -2.53 6.02 -4.59
CA VAL A 114 -2.60 6.92 -5.73
C VAL A 114 -1.22 7.03 -6.35
N LEU A 115 -1.12 6.78 -7.65
CA LEU A 115 0.08 7.07 -8.43
C LEU A 115 0.04 8.52 -8.88
N LEU A 116 1.12 9.26 -8.63
CA LEU A 116 1.34 10.60 -9.15
C LEU A 116 2.47 10.58 -10.18
N GLU A 117 2.18 11.01 -11.40
CA GLU A 117 3.14 11.15 -12.50
C GLU A 117 3.01 12.56 -13.11
N GLY A 118 3.87 13.50 -12.69
CA GLY A 118 3.72 14.91 -13.04
C GLY A 118 2.41 15.47 -12.51
N ASP A 119 1.55 15.98 -13.40
CA ASP A 119 0.20 16.47 -13.05
C ASP A 119 -0.87 15.36 -13.07
N ALA A 120 -0.53 14.15 -13.51
CA ALA A 120 -1.47 13.04 -13.59
C ALA A 120 -1.64 12.38 -12.22
N ARG A 121 -2.91 12.14 -11.84
CA ARG A 121 -3.31 11.42 -10.63
C ARG A 121 -4.11 10.18 -11.03
N GLN A 122 -3.64 8.99 -10.63
CA GLN A 122 -4.31 7.73 -10.89
C GLN A 122 -4.56 6.98 -9.58
N GLU A 123 -5.82 6.67 -9.26
CA GLU A 123 -6.15 5.76 -8.16
C GLU A 123 -5.75 4.32 -8.55
N LEU A 124 -4.97 3.68 -7.69
CA LEU A 124 -4.48 2.32 -7.89
C LEU A 124 -5.28 1.29 -7.08
N ALA A 125 -5.54 1.58 -5.81
CA ALA A 125 -6.24 0.68 -4.90
C ALA A 125 -6.88 1.42 -3.74
N VAL A 126 -7.92 0.81 -3.18
CA VAL A 126 -8.57 1.24 -1.95
C VAL A 126 -8.57 0.07 -0.98
N VAL A 127 -8.08 0.29 0.24
CA VAL A 127 -8.08 -0.71 1.31
C VAL A 127 -8.74 -0.13 2.54
N GLU A 128 -9.77 -0.83 3.02
CA GLU A 128 -10.50 -0.47 4.22
C GLU A 128 -10.06 -1.36 5.39
N PHE A 129 -9.95 -0.77 6.57
CA PHE A 129 -9.63 -1.47 7.81
C PHE A 129 -10.31 -0.80 8.99
N SER A 130 -10.57 -1.56 10.06
CA SER A 130 -11.19 -1.02 11.26
C SER A 130 -10.14 -0.88 12.35
N VAL A 131 -10.22 0.20 13.11
CA VAL A 131 -9.49 0.35 14.37
C VAL A 131 -10.48 0.14 15.51
N VAL A 132 -10.14 -0.77 16.43
CA VAL A 132 -11.01 -1.16 17.55
C VAL A 132 -10.36 -0.83 18.89
N GLU A 133 -11.21 -0.60 19.90
CA GLU A 133 -10.76 -0.47 21.29
C GLU A 133 -10.11 -1.80 21.74
N GLY A 134 -8.89 -1.71 22.29
CA GLY A 134 -8.08 -2.85 22.72
C GLY A 134 -8.28 -3.24 24.18
#